data_AF-Q5ST52-F1
#
_entry.id   AF-Q5ST52-F1
#
_cell.length_a   1.000
_cell.length_b   1.000
_cell.length_c   1.000
_cell.angle_alpha   90.00
_cell.angle_beta   90.00
_cell.angle_gamma   90.00
#
_symmetry.space_group_name_H-M   'P 1'
#
loop_
_entity.id
_entity.type
_entity.pdbx_description
1 polymer ?
#
loop_
_entity_poly.entity_id
_entity_poly.type
_entity_poly.pdbx_seq_one_letter_code
_entity_poly.pdbx_strand_id
1 'polypeptide(L)'
;MGPLMVLFCLLFLYPGLADSAPSCPQNVNISGGTFTLSHGWAPGSLLTYSCPQGLYPSPASRLCKSSGQWQTPGATRSLSKAVCKPVRCPAPVSFENGIYTPRLGSYPVGGNVSFECEDGFILRGSPVRQCRPNGMWDG
;
A
#
# COMPACT_ATOMS: atom_id res chain seq x y z
N MET A 1 76.30 -10.34 13.69
CA MET A 1 76.32 -9.85 12.30
C MET A 1 75.25 -10.59 11.53
N GLY A 2 74.02 -10.09 11.55
CA GLY A 2 73.33 -9.66 10.32
C GLY A 2 72.09 -10.54 10.10
N PRO A 3 70.95 -10.01 9.62
CA PRO A 3 69.74 -9.99 10.46
C PRO A 3 68.60 -10.91 10.00
N LEU A 4 67.65 -11.08 10.93
CA LEU A 4 66.29 -11.55 10.69
C LEU A 4 65.66 -10.83 9.49
N MET A 5 65.20 -11.57 8.48
CA MET A 5 64.14 -11.12 7.58
C MET A 5 62.94 -12.06 7.68
N VAL A 6 62.07 -11.63 8.58
CA VAL A 6 60.65 -11.89 8.66
C VAL A 6 60.02 -11.91 7.25
N LEU A 7 59.66 -13.09 6.76
CA LEU A 7 58.71 -13.25 5.64
C LEU A 7 57.33 -13.61 6.22
N PHE A 8 56.83 -12.75 7.11
CA PHE A 8 55.45 -12.75 7.58
C PHE A 8 54.56 -12.16 6.47
N CYS A 9 53.41 -12.79 6.26
CA CYS A 9 52.23 -12.25 5.59
C CYS A 9 52.42 -11.70 4.16
N LEU A 10 52.36 -12.59 3.18
CA LEU A 10 51.71 -12.29 1.89
C LEU A 10 50.23 -12.71 1.90
N LEU A 11 49.56 -12.51 3.04
CA LEU A 11 48.10 -12.54 3.17
C LEU A 11 47.68 -11.14 3.61
N PHE A 12 46.64 -10.59 2.98
CA PHE A 12 46.21 -9.18 3.02
C PHE A 12 47.12 -8.31 2.16
N LEU A 13 46.74 -7.97 0.92
CA LEU A 13 45.62 -7.09 0.65
C LEU A 13 44.94 -7.48 -0.67
N TYR A 14 43.94 -8.36 -0.60
CA TYR A 14 42.79 -8.10 -1.46
C TYR A 14 42.18 -6.82 -0.86
N PRO A 15 42.13 -5.68 -1.58
CA PRO A 15 41.15 -4.68 -1.22
C PRO A 15 39.83 -5.42 -1.38
N GLY A 16 39.25 -5.82 -0.24
CA GLY A 16 37.90 -6.37 -0.22
C GLY A 16 37.08 -5.37 -1.02
N LEU A 17 36.52 -5.85 -2.14
CA LEU A 17 35.54 -5.10 -2.88
C LEU A 17 34.56 -4.59 -1.83
N ALA A 18 34.59 -3.28 -1.57
CA ALA A 18 33.53 -2.63 -0.85
C ALA A 18 32.33 -2.79 -1.77
N ASP A 19 31.64 -3.92 -1.63
CA ASP A 19 30.43 -4.23 -2.36
C ASP A 19 29.46 -3.16 -1.91
N SER A 20 29.36 -2.10 -2.71
CA SER A 20 28.41 -1.03 -2.45
C SER A 20 27.05 -1.69 -2.52
N ALA A 21 26.47 -1.94 -1.33
CA ALA A 21 25.24 -2.70 -1.23
C ALA A 21 24.23 -2.12 -2.24
N PRO A 22 23.66 -2.97 -3.12
CA PRO A 22 22.92 -2.46 -4.27
C PRO A 22 21.72 -1.65 -3.77
N SER A 23 21.65 -0.39 -4.20
CA SER A 23 20.53 0.50 -3.88
C SER A 23 19.32 0.14 -4.73
N CYS A 24 18.12 0.31 -4.17
CA CYS A 24 16.89 0.05 -4.90
C CYS A 24 16.60 1.12 -5.96
N PRO A 25 15.94 0.76 -7.08
CA PRO A 25 15.73 1.66 -8.19
C PRO A 25 14.66 2.73 -7.88
N GLN A 26 14.81 3.91 -8.49
CA GLN A 26 14.00 5.09 -8.17
C GLN A 26 12.69 5.23 -8.95
N ASN A 27 12.41 4.33 -9.89
CA ASN A 27 11.21 4.33 -10.74
C ASN A 27 9.96 3.81 -10.00
N VAL A 28 9.67 4.39 -8.84
CA VAL A 28 8.63 3.94 -7.90
C VAL A 28 7.52 4.97 -7.69
N ASN A 29 7.40 5.96 -8.57
CA ASN A 29 6.34 6.96 -8.49
C ASN A 29 4.94 6.30 -8.48
N ILE A 30 4.00 6.96 -7.80
CA ILE A 30 2.58 6.58 -7.76
C ILE A 30 1.75 7.58 -8.57
N SER A 31 0.87 7.07 -9.41
CA SER A 31 -0.09 7.93 -10.12
C SER A 31 -1.14 8.47 -9.13
N GLY A 32 -1.17 9.80 -8.96
CA GLY A 32 -2.17 10.50 -8.14
C GLY A 32 -1.83 10.62 -6.64
N GLY A 33 -0.59 10.34 -6.25
CA GLY A 33 -0.17 10.38 -4.85
C GLY A 33 1.30 10.72 -4.67
N THR A 34 1.81 10.47 -3.47
CA THR A 34 3.21 10.67 -3.10
C THR A 34 3.77 9.44 -2.38
N PHE A 35 5.07 9.43 -2.09
CA PHE A 35 5.69 8.43 -1.24
C PHE A 35 6.74 9.03 -0.33
N THR A 36 7.05 8.31 0.75
CA THR A 36 8.16 8.60 1.65
C THR A 36 9.06 7.38 1.77
N LEU A 37 10.34 7.60 2.11
CA LEU A 37 11.33 6.56 2.32
C LEU A 37 11.85 6.66 3.74
N SER A 38 11.90 5.54 4.46
CA SER A 38 12.43 5.53 5.83
C SER A 38 13.97 5.70 5.87
N HIS A 39 14.69 5.07 4.94
CA HIS A 39 16.16 5.04 4.91
C HIS A 39 16.71 5.24 3.49
N GLY A 40 16.14 6.19 2.75
CA GLY A 40 16.53 6.47 1.37
C GLY A 40 16.38 5.25 0.46
N TRP A 41 17.39 4.97 -0.37
CA TRP A 41 17.36 3.89 -1.36
C TRP A 41 18.11 2.62 -0.92
N ALA A 42 18.61 2.60 0.32
CA ALA A 42 19.41 1.50 0.83
C ALA A 42 18.55 0.26 1.18
N PRO A 43 19.14 -0.95 1.18
CA PRO A 43 18.50 -2.13 1.75
C PRO A 43 17.93 -1.89 3.15
N GLY A 44 16.75 -2.44 3.42
CA GLY A 44 15.99 -2.21 4.65
C GLY A 44 15.13 -0.95 4.65
N SER A 45 15.26 -0.07 3.65
CA SER A 45 14.38 1.09 3.51
C SER A 45 12.94 0.67 3.18
N LEU A 46 11.97 1.24 3.90
CA LEU A 46 10.55 1.09 3.67
C LEU A 46 10.03 2.30 2.89
N LEU A 47 9.51 2.04 1.69
CA LEU A 47 8.75 3.01 0.91
C LEU A 47 7.27 2.91 1.30
N THR A 48 6.69 4.03 1.73
CA THR A 48 5.27 4.15 2.07
C THR A 48 4.57 5.09 1.10
N TYR A 49 3.52 4.61 0.43
CA TYR A 49 2.71 5.44 -0.46
C TYR A 49 1.61 6.16 0.30
N SER A 50 1.28 7.36 -0.18
CA SER A 50 0.21 8.20 0.35
C SER A 50 -0.66 8.72 -0.79
N CYS A 51 -1.98 8.68 -0.59
CA CYS A 51 -2.96 9.18 -1.54
C CYS A 51 -3.84 10.26 -0.91
N PRO A 52 -4.44 11.15 -1.71
CA PRO A 52 -5.44 12.10 -1.23
C PRO A 52 -6.64 11.41 -0.58
N GLN A 53 -7.42 12.18 0.19
CA GLN A 53 -8.63 11.70 0.86
C GLN A 53 -9.62 11.07 -0.13
N GLY A 54 -10.17 9.90 0.23
CA GLY A 54 -11.08 9.14 -0.64
C GLY A 54 -10.39 8.23 -1.66
N LEU A 55 -9.06 8.16 -1.63
CA LEU A 55 -8.27 7.20 -2.41
C LEU A 55 -7.35 6.38 -1.50
N TYR A 56 -6.96 5.19 -1.95
CA TYR A 56 -5.98 4.35 -1.28
C TYR A 56 -4.86 3.91 -2.23
N PRO A 57 -3.63 3.74 -1.71
CA PRO A 57 -2.49 3.32 -2.52
C PRO A 57 -2.54 1.83 -2.83
N SER A 58 -2.31 1.47 -4.11
CA SER A 58 -2.19 0.10 -4.59
C SER A 58 -0.90 -0.04 -5.41
N PRO A 59 0.18 -0.67 -4.87
CA PRO A 59 0.29 -1.21 -3.51
C PRO A 59 0.46 -0.12 -2.45
N ALA A 60 0.34 -0.50 -1.17
CA ALA A 60 0.48 0.44 -0.04
C ALA A 60 1.94 0.75 0.33
N SER A 61 2.83 -0.24 0.22
CA SER A 61 4.24 -0.08 0.58
C SER A 61 5.16 -1.02 -0.20
N ARG A 62 6.46 -0.74 -0.13
CA ARG A 62 7.53 -1.60 -0.66
C ARG A 62 8.72 -1.62 0.28
N LEU A 63 9.35 -2.78 0.44
CA LEU A 63 10.59 -2.96 1.19
C LEU A 63 11.76 -3.10 0.22
N CYS A 64 12.83 -2.34 0.44
CA CYS A 64 14.07 -2.51 -0.31
C CYS A 64 14.83 -3.71 0.25
N LYS A 65 14.97 -4.79 -0.53
CA LYS A 65 15.72 -5.98 -0.12
C LYS A 65 17.22 -5.75 -0.19
N SER A 66 18.00 -6.59 0.50
CA SER A 66 19.48 -6.68 0.36
C SER A 66 19.94 -6.93 -1.07
N SER A 67 19.09 -7.52 -1.92
CA SER A 67 19.36 -7.73 -3.35
C SER A 67 19.20 -6.46 -4.22
N GLY A 68 18.91 -5.29 -3.64
CA GLY A 68 18.63 -4.06 -4.40
C GLY A 68 17.31 -4.08 -5.17
N GLN A 69 16.38 -4.96 -4.80
CA GLN A 69 15.07 -5.07 -5.44
C GLN A 69 13.94 -4.74 -4.47
N TRP A 70 12.95 -3.98 -4.96
CA TRP A 70 11.73 -3.73 -4.21
C TRP A 70 10.88 -4.99 -4.07
N GLN A 71 10.40 -5.23 -2.85
CA GLN A 71 9.42 -6.25 -2.54
C GLN A 71 8.14 -5.58 -2.05
N THR A 72 7.00 -5.94 -2.62
CA THR A 72 5.69 -5.53 -2.09
C THR A 72 5.21 -6.59 -1.10
N PRO A 73 4.97 -6.25 0.18
CA PRO A 73 4.42 -7.20 1.15
C PRO A 73 3.11 -7.82 0.66
N GLY A 74 2.98 -9.14 0.75
CA GLY A 74 1.78 -9.88 0.34
C GLY A 74 1.57 -10.03 -1.17
N ALA A 75 2.46 -9.50 -2.01
CA ALA A 75 2.39 -9.70 -3.46
C ALA A 75 3.24 -10.89 -3.91
N THR A 76 2.65 -11.81 -4.68
CA THR A 76 3.35 -12.93 -5.30
C THR A 76 4.14 -12.53 -6.55
N ARG A 77 3.86 -11.34 -7.10
CA ARG A 77 4.53 -10.78 -8.28
C ARG A 77 5.01 -9.36 -8.00
N SER A 78 6.08 -8.96 -8.68
CA SER A 78 6.57 -7.58 -8.63
C SER A 78 5.55 -6.66 -9.30
N LEU A 79 4.80 -5.91 -8.48
CA LEU A 79 3.90 -4.87 -8.97
C LEU A 79 4.77 -3.68 -9.34
N SER A 80 5.03 -3.40 -10.61
CA SER A 80 5.89 -2.27 -11.00
C SER A 80 5.19 -0.91 -10.93
N LYS A 81 3.87 -0.86 -11.14
CA LYS A 81 3.09 0.38 -11.17
C LYS A 81 2.30 0.58 -9.87
N ALA A 82 2.50 1.73 -9.23
CA ALA A 82 1.69 2.17 -8.10
C ALA A 82 0.63 3.17 -8.58
N VAL A 83 -0.60 3.04 -8.08
CA VAL A 83 -1.73 3.93 -8.43
C VAL A 83 -2.61 4.16 -7.22
N CYS A 84 -3.08 5.39 -7.06
CA CYS A 84 -4.16 5.71 -6.13
C CYS A 84 -5.49 5.24 -6.72
N LYS A 85 -6.19 4.35 -6.01
CA LYS A 85 -7.51 3.82 -6.41
C LYS A 85 -8.61 4.45 -5.57
N PRO A 86 -9.82 4.68 -6.12
CA PRO A 86 -10.93 5.20 -5.35
C PRO A 86 -11.34 4.27 -4.21
N VAL A 87 -11.56 4.83 -3.02
CA VAL A 87 -12.23 4.14 -1.91
C VAL A 87 -13.71 3.93 -2.29
N ARG A 88 -14.28 2.81 -1.85
CA ARG A 88 -15.70 2.50 -2.06
C ARG A 88 -16.28 1.87 -0.79
N CYS A 89 -17.53 2.18 -0.50
CA CYS A 89 -18.26 1.54 0.59
C CYS A 89 -18.84 0.20 0.12
N PRO A 90 -18.89 -0.81 1.01
CA PRO A 90 -19.47 -2.11 0.70
C PRO A 90 -20.97 -1.97 0.44
N ALA A 91 -21.47 -2.71 -0.54
CA ALA A 91 -22.90 -2.85 -0.71
C ALA A 91 -23.51 -3.66 0.45
N PRO A 92 -24.78 -3.40 0.82
CA PRO A 92 -25.51 -4.34 1.68
C PRO A 92 -25.53 -5.73 1.05
N VAL A 93 -25.20 -6.77 1.82
CA VAL A 93 -25.27 -8.17 1.35
C VAL A 93 -26.72 -8.57 1.11
N SER A 94 -27.59 -8.19 2.03
CA SER A 94 -29.04 -8.30 1.96
C SER A 94 -29.68 -7.17 2.76
N PHE A 95 -30.96 -6.91 2.49
CA PHE A 95 -31.82 -6.05 3.29
C PHE A 95 -33.19 -6.72 3.28
N GLU A 96 -33.61 -7.27 4.42
CA GLU A 96 -34.82 -8.09 4.53
C GLU A 96 -36.06 -7.22 4.67
N ASN A 97 -37.19 -7.70 4.14
CA ASN A 97 -38.51 -7.04 4.20
C ASN A 97 -38.46 -5.58 3.73
N GLY A 98 -37.76 -5.36 2.62
CA GLY A 98 -37.46 -4.02 2.14
C GLY A 98 -36.53 -4.02 0.93
N ILE A 99 -36.31 -2.82 0.41
CA ILE A 99 -35.43 -2.55 -0.70
C ILE A 99 -34.40 -1.48 -0.35
N TYR A 100 -33.30 -1.46 -1.11
CA TYR A 100 -32.37 -0.34 -1.10
C TYR A 100 -32.00 0.06 -2.53
N THR A 101 -31.79 1.37 -2.72
CA THR A 101 -31.61 2.00 -4.03
C THR A 101 -30.51 3.07 -3.98
N PRO A 102 -29.63 3.19 -5.00
CA PRO A 102 -29.50 2.29 -6.15
C PRO A 102 -28.93 0.94 -5.75
N ARG A 103 -29.17 -0.15 -6.50
CA ARG A 103 -28.55 -1.47 -6.27
C ARG A 103 -27.19 -1.56 -6.96
N LEU A 104 -26.11 -1.28 -6.23
CA LEU A 104 -24.73 -1.35 -6.73
C LEU A 104 -23.93 -2.41 -5.99
N GLY A 105 -22.89 -2.98 -6.62
CA GLY A 105 -21.95 -3.89 -5.94
C GLY A 105 -20.99 -3.20 -4.95
N SER A 106 -20.87 -1.87 -5.05
CA SER A 106 -20.16 -1.00 -4.09
C SER A 106 -20.46 0.46 -4.43
N TYR A 107 -20.30 1.37 -3.48
CA TYR A 107 -20.70 2.77 -3.63
C TYR A 107 -19.49 3.70 -3.61
N PRO A 108 -19.44 4.72 -4.49
CA PRO A 108 -18.37 5.70 -4.45
C PRO A 108 -18.48 6.57 -3.19
N VAL A 109 -17.36 7.11 -2.73
CA VAL A 109 -17.34 8.15 -1.70
C VAL A 109 -18.27 9.30 -2.09
N GLY A 110 -19.08 9.77 -1.14
CA GLY A 110 -20.11 10.78 -1.35
C GLY A 110 -21.43 10.25 -1.94
N GLY A 111 -21.45 9.00 -2.42
CA GLY A 111 -22.67 8.36 -2.93
C GLY A 111 -23.62 7.96 -1.80
N ASN A 112 -24.93 8.05 -2.09
CA ASN A 112 -25.99 7.72 -1.15
C ASN A 112 -26.63 6.37 -1.47
N VAL A 113 -27.14 5.71 -0.44
CA VAL A 113 -28.06 4.58 -0.54
C VAL A 113 -29.29 4.87 0.33
N SER A 114 -30.47 4.69 -0.24
CA SER A 114 -31.75 4.83 0.46
C SER A 114 -32.32 3.45 0.76
N PHE A 115 -32.96 3.31 1.92
CA PHE A 115 -33.60 2.09 2.40
C PHE A 115 -35.09 2.34 2.61
N GLU A 116 -35.91 1.37 2.22
CA GLU A 116 -37.36 1.42 2.33
C GLU A 116 -37.88 0.04 2.73
N CYS A 117 -38.72 -0.01 3.75
CA CYS A 117 -39.33 -1.26 4.22
C CYS A 117 -40.59 -1.58 3.40
N GLU A 118 -40.88 -2.86 3.23
CA GLU A 118 -42.14 -3.34 2.69
C GLU A 118 -43.32 -3.03 3.63
N ASP A 119 -44.54 -3.08 3.10
CA ASP A 119 -45.75 -2.86 3.88
C ASP A 119 -45.82 -3.78 5.12
N GLY A 120 -46.20 -3.20 6.26
CA GLY A 120 -46.26 -3.91 7.54
C GLY A 120 -44.95 -3.93 8.32
N PHE A 121 -43.85 -3.41 7.76
CA PHE A 121 -42.57 -3.24 8.45
C PHE A 121 -42.24 -1.76 8.69
N ILE A 122 -41.52 -1.49 9.78
CA ILE A 122 -41.09 -0.14 10.15
C ILE A 122 -39.56 -0.09 10.15
N LEU A 123 -38.99 0.86 9.40
CA LEU A 123 -37.56 1.04 9.32
C LEU A 123 -36.98 1.54 10.66
N ARG A 124 -35.96 0.85 11.17
CA ARG A 124 -35.18 1.29 12.33
C ARG A 124 -33.76 1.65 11.91
N GLY A 125 -33.34 2.88 12.20
CA GLY A 125 -32.02 3.41 11.84
C GLY A 125 -32.11 4.46 10.74
N SER A 126 -31.01 4.65 10.02
CA SER A 126 -30.86 5.71 9.02
C SER A 126 -31.51 5.31 7.68
N PRO A 127 -32.59 5.99 7.22
CA PRO A 127 -33.26 5.65 5.96
C PRO A 127 -32.41 6.01 4.72
N VAL A 128 -31.43 6.90 4.89
CA VAL A 128 -30.44 7.23 3.87
C VAL A 128 -29.08 7.22 4.52
N ARG A 129 -28.10 6.60 3.85
CA ARG A 129 -26.70 6.60 4.28
C ARG A 129 -25.81 7.10 3.16
N GLN A 130 -24.78 7.87 3.52
CA GLN A 130 -23.75 8.37 2.62
C GLN A 130 -22.42 7.65 2.84
N CYS A 131 -21.74 7.30 1.76
CA CYS A 131 -20.43 6.67 1.81
C CYS A 131 -19.34 7.69 2.21
N ARG A 132 -18.71 7.50 3.36
CA ARG A 132 -17.64 8.40 3.85
C ARG A 132 -16.29 8.09 3.19
N PRO A 133 -15.34 9.05 3.18
CA PRO A 133 -14.03 8.87 2.55
C PRO A 133 -13.17 7.74 3.12
N ASN A 134 -13.48 7.24 4.32
CA ASN A 134 -12.82 6.08 4.94
C ASN A 134 -13.42 4.73 4.52
N GLY A 135 -14.38 4.72 3.58
CA GLY A 135 -15.02 3.49 3.09
C GLY A 135 -16.12 2.95 4.01
N MET A 136 -16.53 3.72 5.01
CA MET A 136 -17.63 3.37 5.91
C MET A 136 -18.88 4.19 5.58
N TRP A 137 -20.05 3.60 5.77
CA TRP A 137 -21.30 4.34 5.79
C TRP A 137 -21.37 5.26 7.02
N ASP A 138 -22.01 6.42 6.87
CA ASP A 138 -22.46 7.24 8.00
C ASP A 138 -23.76 6.69 8.62
N GLY A 139 -24.29 7.35 9.64
CA GLY A 139 -25.60 7.01 10.23
C GLY A 139 -25.71 5.64 10.90
#